data_AF-A0A6S6W9Q9-F1
#
_entry.id   AF-A0A6S6W9Q9-F1
#
_cell.length_a   1.000
_cell.length_b   1.000
_cell.length_c   1.000
_cell.angle_alpha   90.00
_cell.angle_beta   90.00
_cell.angle_gamma   90.00
#
_symmetry.space_group_name_H-M   'P 1'
#
loop_
_entity.id
_entity.type
_entity.pdbx_description
1 polymer ?
#
loop_
_entity_poly.entity_id
_entity_poly.type
_entity_poly.pdbx_seq_one_letter_code
_entity_poly.pdbx_strand_id
1 'polypeptide(L)'
;MTSPPGHGQIGKIIEDMEEMLPSESIDRADYRGCRTTYGVLSMTYKRANDSNNPAREYKQLQDIEKSLRERLTNLDVTKGLPRKFQDPLDRLRNGVEDALGKGVTVDFLIQGMRDMLEEKPDATPAPKPEPVKMVSGARHKALVDALSAEREKNRKLNEENNRLAMLLKQYEMRERSGTGEALLKKQRR
;
A
#
# COMPACT_ATOMS: atom_id res chain seq x y z
N MET A 1 3.71 29.68 -21.96
CA MET A 1 3.02 28.82 -20.98
C MET A 1 3.07 27.41 -21.50
N THR A 2 3.84 26.53 -20.87
CA THR A 2 3.89 25.10 -21.23
C THR A 2 2.61 24.42 -20.78
N SER A 3 1.96 23.66 -21.67
CA SER A 3 0.77 22.87 -21.31
C SER A 3 1.05 21.98 -20.09
N PRO A 4 0.06 21.80 -19.19
CA PRO A 4 0.21 20.90 -18.05
C PRO A 4 0.56 19.49 -18.52
N PRO A 5 1.45 18.77 -17.80
CA PRO A 5 1.91 17.48 -18.29
C PRO A 5 0.79 16.44 -18.26
N GLY A 6 0.59 15.77 -19.40
CA GLY A 6 -0.33 14.63 -19.50
C GLY A 6 0.16 13.41 -18.72
N HIS A 7 -0.66 12.36 -18.61
CA HIS A 7 -0.30 11.12 -17.89
C HIS A 7 1.09 10.60 -18.31
N GLY A 8 1.36 10.50 -19.62
CA GLY A 8 2.67 10.11 -20.18
C GLY A 8 3.86 10.90 -19.63
N GLN A 9 3.71 12.23 -19.59
CA GLN A 9 4.74 13.15 -19.14
C GLN A 9 4.94 13.13 -17.63
N ILE A 10 3.87 12.86 -16.86
CA ILE A 10 3.95 12.63 -15.41
C ILE A 10 4.83 11.41 -15.12
N GLY A 11 4.64 10.31 -15.88
CA GLY A 11 5.49 9.12 -15.76
C GLY A 11 6.96 9.42 -16.03
N LYS A 12 7.26 10.17 -17.09
CA LYS A 12 8.62 10.58 -17.45
C LYS A 12 9.28 11.45 -16.38
N ILE A 13 8.54 12.42 -15.82
CA ILE A 13 9.04 13.25 -14.71
C ILE A 13 9.42 12.38 -13.51
N ILE A 14 8.60 11.37 -13.19
CA ILE A 14 8.89 10.43 -12.10
C ILE A 14 10.18 9.66 -12.44
N GLU A 15 10.30 9.07 -13.63
CA GLU A 15 11.50 8.34 -14.05
C GLU A 15 12.78 9.20 -14.00
N ASP A 16 12.73 10.42 -14.53
CA ASP A 16 13.87 11.36 -14.52
C ASP A 16 14.30 11.71 -13.08
N MET A 17 13.36 11.76 -12.13
CA MET A 17 13.65 12.02 -10.73
C MET A 17 14.44 10.89 -10.06
N GLU A 18 14.38 9.66 -10.56
CA GLU A 18 15.10 8.51 -9.99
C GLU A 18 16.61 8.71 -10.02
N GLU A 19 17.12 9.20 -11.15
CA GLU A 19 18.55 9.48 -11.37
C GLU A 19 19.08 10.59 -10.45
N MET A 20 18.17 11.48 -10.00
CA MET A 20 18.51 12.59 -9.13
C MET A 20 18.53 12.22 -7.64
N LEU A 21 18.04 11.03 -7.26
CA LEU A 21 17.98 10.59 -5.86
C LEU A 21 19.37 10.36 -5.26
N PRO A 22 19.52 10.50 -3.93
CA PRO A 22 20.77 10.14 -3.26
C PRO A 22 21.14 8.68 -3.54
N SER A 23 22.44 8.41 -3.75
CA SER A 23 22.96 7.07 -4.09
C SER A 23 22.53 6.00 -3.09
N GLU A 24 22.23 4.80 -3.59
CA GLU A 24 21.89 3.61 -2.77
C GLU A 24 22.99 3.21 -1.80
N SER A 25 24.25 3.51 -2.16
CA SER A 25 25.41 3.19 -1.35
C SER A 25 25.55 4.05 -0.07
N ILE A 26 24.74 5.11 0.08
CA ILE A 26 24.83 6.01 1.22
C ILE A 26 23.82 5.57 2.29
N ASP A 27 24.33 4.97 3.37
CA ASP A 27 23.52 4.51 4.50
C ASP A 27 23.18 5.65 5.48
N ARG A 28 22.50 6.69 4.99
CA ARG A 28 21.90 7.73 5.83
C ARG A 28 20.39 7.51 5.91
N ALA A 29 19.84 7.47 7.13
CA ALA A 29 18.43 7.21 7.38
C ALA A 29 17.50 8.16 6.59
N ASP A 30 17.85 9.45 6.52
CA ASP A 30 17.06 10.45 5.79
C ASP A 30 17.04 10.19 4.27
N TYR A 31 18.16 9.72 3.72
CA TYR A 31 18.30 9.40 2.30
C TYR A 31 17.50 8.14 1.95
N ARG A 32 17.55 7.12 2.82
CA ARG A 32 16.67 5.94 2.71
C ARG A 32 15.20 6.34 2.75
N GLY A 33 14.81 7.23 3.67
CA GLY A 33 13.44 7.73 3.76
C GLY A 33 12.95 8.42 2.48
N CYS A 34 13.81 9.21 1.83
CA CYS A 34 13.50 9.83 0.54
C CYS A 34 13.33 8.78 -0.57
N ARG A 35 14.25 7.81 -0.67
CA ARG A 35 14.17 6.71 -1.66
C ARG A 35 12.94 5.85 -1.47
N THR A 36 12.59 5.48 -0.24
CA THR A 36 11.38 4.72 0.06
C THR A 36 10.12 5.48 -0.36
N THR A 37 10.05 6.78 -0.04
CA THR A 37 8.89 7.61 -0.39
C THR A 37 8.76 7.78 -1.90
N TYR A 38 9.88 7.97 -2.61
CA TYR A 38 9.91 7.96 -4.07
C TYR A 38 9.50 6.60 -4.65
N GLY A 39 9.96 5.48 -4.07
CA GLY A 39 9.54 4.14 -4.49
C GLY A 39 8.02 3.95 -4.38
N VAL A 40 7.42 4.44 -3.28
CA VAL A 40 5.96 4.44 -3.11
C VAL A 40 5.27 5.34 -4.15
N LEU A 41 5.84 6.49 -4.49
CA LEU A 41 5.34 7.38 -5.54
C LEU A 41 5.31 6.67 -6.91
N SER A 42 6.43 6.07 -7.31
CA SER A 42 6.57 5.35 -8.59
C SER A 42 5.63 4.14 -8.66
N MET A 43 5.50 3.38 -7.57
CA MET A 43 4.55 2.26 -7.51
C MET A 43 3.09 2.72 -7.61
N THR A 44 2.72 3.83 -6.95
CA THR A 44 1.36 4.36 -6.97
C THR A 44 1.01 4.88 -8.37
N TYR A 45 1.94 5.52 -9.05
CA TYR A 45 1.79 5.91 -10.46
C TYR A 45 1.52 4.68 -11.35
N LYS A 46 2.34 3.63 -11.24
CA LYS A 46 2.15 2.40 -12.01
C LYS A 46 0.81 1.72 -11.71
N ARG A 47 0.36 1.74 -10.46
CA ARG A 47 -0.96 1.22 -10.06
C ARG A 47 -2.11 2.03 -10.64
N ALA A 48 -1.94 3.34 -10.86
CA ALA A 48 -2.97 4.16 -11.50
C ALA A 48 -3.32 3.64 -12.90
N ASN A 49 -2.39 2.98 -13.60
CA ASN A 49 -2.61 2.41 -14.93
C ASN A 49 -3.54 1.18 -14.91
N ASP A 50 -3.47 0.39 -13.83
CA ASP A 50 -4.22 -0.87 -13.68
C ASP A 50 -5.44 -0.73 -12.75
N SER A 51 -5.63 0.45 -12.13
CA SER A 51 -6.66 0.67 -11.12
C SER A 51 -8.03 0.93 -11.73
N ASN A 52 -9.05 0.32 -11.14
CA ASN A 52 -10.46 0.61 -11.45
C ASN A 52 -10.88 2.02 -10.99
N ASN A 53 -10.05 2.72 -10.21
CA ASN A 53 -10.30 4.10 -9.80
C ASN A 53 -9.01 4.96 -9.87
N PRO A 54 -8.65 5.43 -11.07
CA PRO A 54 -7.45 6.24 -11.29
C PRO A 54 -7.42 7.55 -10.49
N ALA A 55 -8.58 8.20 -10.30
CA ALA A 55 -8.68 9.45 -9.54
C ALA A 55 -8.25 9.27 -8.08
N ARG A 56 -8.56 8.12 -7.48
CA ARG A 56 -8.10 7.79 -6.12
C ARG A 56 -6.58 7.64 -6.06
N GLU A 57 -5.98 6.96 -7.03
CA GLU A 57 -4.53 6.77 -7.10
C GLU A 57 -3.81 8.10 -7.33
N TYR A 58 -4.36 8.98 -8.18
CA TYR A 58 -3.83 10.32 -8.40
C TYR A 58 -3.90 11.22 -7.15
N LYS A 59 -4.96 11.08 -6.35
CA LYS A 59 -5.05 11.77 -5.05
C LYS A 59 -3.98 11.27 -4.08
N GLN A 60 -3.76 9.95 -4.02
CA GLN A 60 -2.67 9.38 -3.23
C GLN A 60 -1.30 9.85 -3.75
N LEU A 61 -1.14 9.96 -5.07
CA LEU A 61 0.07 10.46 -5.69
C LEU A 61 0.36 11.93 -5.30
N GLN A 62 -0.68 12.76 -5.18
CA GLN A 62 -0.57 14.12 -4.66
C GLN A 62 -0.08 14.15 -3.19
N ASP A 63 -0.62 13.26 -2.34
CA ASP A 63 -0.21 13.20 -0.92
C ASP A 63 1.22 12.67 -0.76
N ILE A 64 1.63 11.72 -1.60
CA ILE A 64 3.00 11.19 -1.61
C ILE A 64 3.99 12.25 -2.14
N GLU A 65 3.64 13.04 -3.16
CA GLU A 65 4.49 14.15 -3.65
C GLU A 65 4.78 15.17 -2.54
N LYS A 66 3.75 15.59 -1.80
CA LYS A 66 3.91 16.49 -0.65
C LYS A 66 4.85 15.89 0.39
N SER A 67 4.64 14.62 0.74
CA SER A 67 5.49 13.89 1.68
C SER A 67 6.95 13.79 1.19
N LEU A 68 7.16 13.57 -0.11
CA LEU A 68 8.49 13.52 -0.71
C LEU A 68 9.17 14.89 -0.67
N ARG A 69 8.45 15.96 -0.99
CA ARG A 69 8.94 17.33 -0.93
C ARG A 69 9.35 17.74 0.48
N GLU A 70 8.54 17.41 1.48
CA GLU A 70 8.87 17.65 2.89
C GLU A 70 10.15 16.91 3.30
N ARG A 71 10.25 15.62 2.96
CA ARG A 71 11.45 14.82 3.26
C ARG A 71 12.70 15.36 2.58
N LEU A 72 12.61 15.74 1.31
CA LEU A 72 13.72 16.34 0.56
C LEU A 72 14.13 17.69 1.13
N THR A 73 13.18 18.50 1.61
CA THR A 73 13.47 19.77 2.29
C THR A 73 14.16 19.54 3.63
N ASN A 74 13.75 18.50 4.36
CA ASN A 74 14.34 18.13 5.65
C ASN A 74 15.73 17.49 5.53
N LEU A 75 16.19 17.12 4.33
CA LEU A 75 17.56 16.62 4.12
C LEU A 75 18.63 17.67 4.46
N ASP A 76 18.34 18.93 4.12
CA ASP A 76 19.17 20.09 4.40
C ASP A 76 18.26 21.28 4.75
N VAL A 77 17.85 21.35 6.02
CA VAL A 77 16.97 22.39 6.57
C VAL A 77 17.53 23.80 6.33
N THR A 78 18.85 23.93 6.16
CA THR A 78 19.51 25.23 5.93
C THR A 78 19.46 25.69 4.47
N LYS A 79 19.43 24.74 3.52
CA LYS A 79 19.38 25.02 2.08
C LYS A 79 17.99 24.82 1.47
N GLY A 80 17.08 24.20 2.21
CA GLY A 80 15.73 23.89 1.76
C GLY A 80 15.70 22.79 0.70
N LEU A 81 14.65 22.78 -0.13
CA LEU A 81 14.49 21.81 -1.20
C LEU A 81 15.68 21.90 -2.19
N PRO A 82 16.36 20.78 -2.52
CA PRO A 82 17.46 20.83 -3.47
C PRO A 82 16.97 21.33 -4.84
N ARG A 83 17.67 22.32 -5.43
CA ARG A 83 17.27 22.98 -6.70
C ARG A 83 16.95 22.00 -7.83
N LYS A 84 17.69 20.89 -7.90
CA LYS A 84 17.46 19.82 -8.89
C LYS A 84 16.07 19.17 -8.82
N PHE A 85 15.43 19.19 -7.66
CA PHE A 85 14.09 18.62 -7.45
C PHE A 85 12.97 19.65 -7.52
N GLN A 86 13.30 20.96 -7.54
CA GLN A 86 12.30 22.02 -7.52
C GLN A 86 11.43 21.99 -8.79
N ASP A 87 12.06 22.06 -9.97
CA ASP A 87 11.33 22.05 -11.24
C ASP A 87 10.57 20.72 -11.51
N PRO A 88 11.16 19.53 -11.29
CA PRO A 88 10.45 18.26 -11.48
C PRO A 88 9.24 18.10 -10.55
N LEU A 89 9.39 18.43 -9.25
CA LEU A 89 8.28 18.32 -8.30
C LEU A 89 7.19 19.35 -8.56
N ASP A 90 7.54 20.57 -8.98
CA ASP A 90 6.56 21.59 -9.34
C ASP A 90 5.76 21.18 -10.60
N ARG A 91 6.43 20.61 -11.60
CA ARG A 91 5.77 20.05 -12.78
C ARG A 91 4.89 18.85 -12.44
N LEU A 92 5.36 17.96 -11.57
CA LEU A 92 4.60 16.83 -11.08
C LEU A 92 3.33 17.28 -10.36
N ARG A 93 3.44 18.21 -9.41
CA ARG A 93 2.29 18.77 -8.68
C ARG A 93 1.27 19.38 -9.63
N ASN A 94 1.73 20.23 -10.55
CA ASN A 94 0.84 20.89 -11.50
C ASN A 94 0.16 19.89 -12.45
N GLY A 95 0.86 18.84 -12.89
CA GLY A 95 0.29 17.77 -13.71
C GLY A 95 -0.78 16.96 -12.98
N VAL A 96 -0.52 16.65 -11.72
CA VAL A 96 -1.46 15.89 -10.87
C VAL A 96 -2.70 16.73 -10.54
N GLU A 97 -2.53 18.02 -10.23
CA GLU A 97 -3.63 18.94 -9.98
C GLU A 97 -4.49 19.16 -11.23
N ASP A 98 -3.88 19.32 -12.40
CA ASP A 98 -4.60 19.45 -13.67
C ASP A 98 -5.35 18.16 -14.04
N ALA A 99 -4.72 16.99 -13.85
CA ALA A 99 -5.35 15.68 -14.07
C ALA A 99 -6.55 15.47 -13.13
N LEU A 100 -6.43 15.84 -11.86
CA LEU A 100 -7.54 15.79 -10.90
C LEU A 100 -8.63 16.81 -11.22
N GLY A 101 -8.27 18.01 -11.68
CA GLY A 101 -9.20 19.09 -12.02
C GLY A 101 -10.01 18.82 -13.29
N LYS A 102 -9.40 18.18 -14.30
CA LYS A 102 -10.08 17.77 -15.54
C LYS A 102 -10.82 16.44 -15.41
N GLY A 103 -10.51 15.67 -14.37
CA GLY A 103 -11.01 14.32 -14.14
C GLY A 103 -10.10 13.27 -14.76
N VAL A 104 -9.57 12.37 -13.93
CA VAL A 104 -8.73 11.26 -14.37
C VAL A 104 -9.62 10.15 -14.94
N THR A 105 -9.96 10.27 -16.22
CA THR A 105 -10.74 9.27 -16.95
C THR A 105 -9.86 8.17 -17.53
N VAL A 106 -10.46 7.05 -17.91
CA VAL A 106 -9.76 5.95 -18.59
C VAL A 106 -9.16 6.45 -19.91
N ASP A 107 -9.82 7.36 -20.62
CA ASP A 107 -9.31 7.97 -21.86
C ASP A 107 -8.03 8.80 -21.64
N PHE A 108 -7.92 9.49 -20.51
CA PHE A 108 -6.70 10.24 -20.15
C PHE A 108 -5.51 9.29 -19.93
N LEU A 109 -5.74 8.13 -19.31
CA LEU A 109 -4.71 7.10 -19.16
C LEU A 109 -4.35 6.45 -20.50
N ILE A 110 -5.34 6.08 -21.31
CA ILE A 110 -5.13 5.48 -22.63
C ILE A 110 -4.35 6.43 -23.54
N GLN A 111 -4.69 7.72 -23.55
CA GLN A 111 -3.97 8.72 -24.31
C GLN A 111 -2.53 8.84 -23.83
N GLY A 112 -2.29 8.92 -22.51
CA GLY A 112 -0.93 8.95 -21.98
C GLY A 112 -0.11 7.69 -22.30
N MET A 113 -0.74 6.51 -22.31
CA MET A 113 -0.08 5.26 -22.73
C MET A 113 0.25 5.26 -24.24
N ARG A 114 -0.65 5.77 -25.09
CA ARG A 114 -0.38 5.95 -26.53
C ARG A 114 0.76 6.92 -26.76
N ASP A 115 0.73 8.07 -26.10
CA ASP A 115 1.78 9.09 -26.23
C ASP A 115 3.17 8.54 -25.82
N MET A 116 3.23 7.69 -24.78
CA MET A 116 4.47 6.99 -24.40
C MET A 116 4.95 5.97 -25.45
N LEU A 117 4.02 5.24 -26.07
CA LEU A 117 4.31 4.27 -27.13
C LEU A 117 4.76 4.96 -28.44
N GLU A 118 4.18 6.12 -28.75
CA GLU A 118 4.53 6.93 -29.93
C GLU A 118 5.87 7.67 -29.76
N GLU A 119 6.24 8.12 -28.55
CA GLU A 119 7.57 8.70 -28.28
C GLU A 119 8.72 7.68 -28.36
N LYS A 120 8.46 6.37 -28.25
CA LYS A 120 9.47 5.29 -28.34
C LYS A 120 9.00 4.17 -29.28
N PRO A 121 9.14 4.31 -30.61
CA PRO A 121 8.64 3.33 -31.58
C PRO A 121 9.29 1.93 -31.47
N ASP A 122 10.51 1.82 -30.90
CA ASP A 122 11.24 0.56 -30.72
C ASP A 122 11.24 0.00 -29.28
N ALA A 123 10.40 0.55 -28.39
CA ALA A 123 10.23 -0.03 -27.07
C ALA A 123 9.39 -1.31 -27.17
N THR A 124 10.00 -2.40 -27.63
CA THR A 124 9.55 -3.76 -27.29
C THR A 124 9.22 -3.74 -25.80
N PRO A 125 7.98 -4.01 -25.37
CA PRO A 125 7.60 -3.90 -23.98
C PRO A 125 8.59 -4.73 -23.17
N ALA A 126 9.44 -4.07 -22.37
CA ALA A 126 10.43 -4.77 -21.59
C ALA A 126 9.66 -5.84 -20.80
N PRO A 127 10.06 -7.13 -20.88
CA PRO A 127 9.34 -8.20 -20.22
C PRO A 127 9.16 -7.79 -18.76
N LYS A 128 7.91 -7.73 -18.31
CA LYS A 128 7.55 -7.31 -16.95
C LYS A 128 8.52 -8.00 -15.99
N PRO A 129 9.36 -7.26 -15.22
CA PRO A 129 10.30 -7.90 -14.32
C PRO A 129 9.51 -8.84 -13.42
N GLU A 130 9.95 -10.10 -13.37
CA GLU A 130 9.26 -11.10 -12.55
C GLU A 130 9.09 -10.56 -11.13
N PRO A 131 7.93 -10.77 -10.48
CA PRO A 131 7.69 -10.29 -9.13
C PRO A 131 8.86 -10.68 -8.23
N VAL A 132 9.59 -9.68 -7.75
CA VAL A 132 10.73 -9.90 -6.87
C VAL A 132 10.20 -10.59 -5.62
N LYS A 133 10.55 -11.87 -5.46
CA LYS A 133 10.17 -12.65 -4.28
C LYS A 133 10.92 -12.07 -3.08
N MET A 134 10.24 -11.22 -2.31
CA MET A 134 10.75 -10.60 -1.08
C MET A 134 11.13 -11.62 0.01
N VAL A 135 10.69 -12.87 -0.15
CA VAL A 135 10.92 -13.98 0.76
C VAL A 135 11.15 -15.24 -0.08
N SER A 136 12.09 -16.10 0.34
CA SER A 136 12.32 -17.38 -0.34
C SER A 136 11.04 -18.23 -0.31
N GLY A 137 10.79 -19.00 -1.38
CA GLY A 137 9.58 -19.84 -1.48
C GLY A 137 9.42 -20.81 -0.31
N ALA A 138 10.54 -21.29 0.25
CA ALA A 138 10.56 -22.14 1.44
C ALA A 138 10.03 -21.43 2.69
N ARG A 139 10.45 -20.18 2.92
CA ARG A 139 9.96 -19.37 4.05
C ARG A 139 8.48 -19.01 3.90
N HIS A 140 8.03 -18.71 2.69
CA HIS A 140 6.61 -18.46 2.43
C HIS A 140 5.75 -19.70 2.74
N LYS A 141 6.16 -20.88 2.25
CA LYS A 141 5.45 -22.13 2.52
C LYS A 141 5.40 -22.44 4.03
N ALA A 142 6.52 -22.31 4.73
CA ALA A 142 6.57 -22.54 6.17
C ALA A 142 5.63 -21.59 6.96
N LEU A 143 5.53 -20.33 6.56
CA LEU A 143 4.60 -19.36 7.18
C LEU A 143 3.14 -19.69 6.90
N VAL A 144 2.80 -20.10 5.68
CA VAL A 144 1.44 -20.51 5.32
C VAL A 144 1.03 -21.77 6.09
N ASP A 145 1.92 -22.76 6.17
CA ASP A 145 1.67 -23.99 6.90
C ASP A 145 1.49 -23.70 8.41
N ALA A 146 2.36 -22.88 9.00
CA ALA A 146 2.23 -22.45 10.40
C ALA A 146 0.95 -21.66 10.67
N LEU A 147 0.57 -20.75 9.77
CA LEU A 147 -0.67 -19.97 9.90
C LEU A 147 -1.91 -20.86 9.80
N SER A 148 -1.88 -21.87 8.93
CA SER A 148 -2.98 -22.84 8.80
C SER A 148 -3.14 -23.69 10.08
N ALA A 149 -2.03 -24.14 10.67
CA ALA A 149 -2.03 -24.90 11.91
C ALA A 149 -2.55 -24.07 13.09
N GLU A 150 -2.14 -22.80 13.21
CA GLU A 150 -2.64 -21.91 14.27
C GLU A 150 -4.10 -21.52 14.08
N ARG A 151 -4.58 -21.36 12.83
CA ARG A 151 -6.01 -21.15 12.57
C ARG A 151 -6.85 -22.34 12.98
N GLU A 152 -6.40 -23.55 12.68
CA GLU A 152 -7.07 -24.79 13.07
C GLU A 152 -7.12 -24.94 14.60
N LYS A 153 -6.02 -24.64 15.29
CA LYS A 153 -5.96 -24.62 16.75
C LYS A 153 -6.93 -23.61 17.36
N ASN A 154 -6.95 -22.39 16.83
CA ASN A 154 -7.89 -21.35 17.27
C ASN A 154 -9.35 -21.75 17.02
N ARG A 155 -9.65 -22.43 15.91
CA ARG A 155 -11.00 -22.94 15.65
C ARG A 155 -11.44 -23.93 16.73
N LYS A 156 -10.61 -24.92 17.05
CA LYS A 156 -10.90 -25.92 18.09
C LYS A 156 -11.09 -25.28 19.47
N LEU A 157 -10.22 -24.35 19.84
CA LEU A 157 -10.33 -23.63 21.12
C LEU A 157 -11.60 -22.78 21.19
N ASN A 158 -12.01 -22.15 20.09
CA ASN A 158 -13.28 -21.42 20.05
C ASN A 158 -14.49 -22.34 20.15
N GLU A 159 -14.49 -23.48 19.48
CA GLU A 159 -15.56 -24.49 19.58
C GLU A 159 -15.69 -25.01 21.02
N GLU A 160 -14.57 -25.29 21.68
CA GLU A 160 -14.53 -25.73 23.07
C GLU A 160 -15.01 -24.62 24.02
N ASN A 161 -14.53 -23.38 23.86
CA ASN A 161 -14.99 -22.24 24.64
C ASN A 161 -16.49 -22.01 24.49
N ASN A 162 -17.03 -22.09 23.28
CA ASN A 162 -18.46 -21.95 23.04
C ASN A 162 -19.26 -23.08 23.68
N ARG A 163 -18.76 -24.32 23.63
CA ARG A 163 -19.38 -25.48 24.28
C ARG A 163 -19.40 -25.32 25.81
N LEU A 164 -18.27 -24.91 26.40
CA LEU A 164 -18.16 -24.68 27.84
C LEU A 164 -19.04 -23.51 28.29
N ALA A 165 -19.09 -22.43 27.52
CA ALA A 165 -19.97 -21.29 27.79
C ALA A 165 -21.45 -21.69 27.77
N MET A 166 -21.87 -22.55 26.83
CA MET A 166 -23.23 -23.10 26.83
C MET A 166 -23.51 -23.99 28.03
N LEU A 167 -22.57 -24.86 28.42
CA LEU A 167 -22.72 -25.72 29.59
C LEU A 167 -22.82 -24.89 30.88
N LEU A 168 -21.96 -23.89 31.06
CA LEU A 168 -22.01 -22.97 32.19
C LEU A 168 -23.35 -22.24 32.24
N LYS A 169 -23.83 -21.71 31.12
CA LYS A 169 -25.14 -21.05 31.04
C LYS A 169 -26.29 -21.99 31.43
N GLN A 170 -26.23 -23.26 31.02
CA GLN A 170 -27.23 -24.27 31.41
C GLN A 170 -27.18 -24.57 32.91
N TYR A 171 -25.98 -24.71 33.49
CA TYR A 171 -25.80 -24.89 34.93
C TYR A 171 -26.32 -23.69 35.73
N GLU A 172 -25.96 -22.46 35.33
CA GLU A 172 -26.44 -21.23 35.97
C GLU A 172 -27.97 -21.10 35.88
N MET A 173 -28.58 -21.47 34.75
CA MET A 173 -30.05 -21.48 34.63
C MET A 173 -30.69 -22.54 35.52
N ARG A 174 -30.06 -23.70 35.71
CA ARG A 174 -30.54 -24.77 36.58
C ARG A 174 -30.44 -24.41 38.07
N GLU A 175 -29.36 -23.73 38.46
CA GLU A 175 -29.17 -23.16 39.79
C GLU A 175 -30.23 -22.08 40.06
N ARG A 176 -30.44 -21.14 39.12
CA ARG A 176 -31.42 -20.05 39.25
C ARG A 176 -32.88 -20.51 39.24
N SER A 177 -33.18 -21.64 38.59
CA SER A 177 -34.54 -22.23 38.55
C SER A 177 -34.85 -23.13 39.76
N GLY A 178 -33.99 -23.17 40.79
CA GLY A 178 -34.25 -23.88 42.05
C GLY A 178 -34.25 -25.42 41.95
N THR A 179 -33.91 -25.98 40.78
CA THR A 179 -33.86 -27.45 40.58
C THR A 179 -32.53 -28.09 41.02
N GLY A 180 -31.48 -27.29 41.24
CA GLY A 180 -30.18 -27.75 41.76
C GLY A 180 -30.23 -28.20 43.23
N GLU A 181 -30.87 -27.42 44.11
CA GLU A 181 -31.02 -27.76 45.53
C GLU A 181 -31.89 -29.00 45.77
N ALA A 182 -32.91 -29.22 44.93
CA ALA A 182 -33.81 -30.36 45.04
C ALA A 182 -33.12 -31.71 44.74
N LEU A 183 -32.09 -31.71 43.87
CA LEU A 183 -31.36 -32.92 43.49
C LEU A 183 -30.27 -33.30 44.50
N LEU A 184 -29.59 -32.30 45.08
CA LEU A 184 -28.60 -32.50 46.15
C LEU A 184 -29.22 -33.04 47.45
N LYS A 185 -30.47 -32.64 47.77
CA LYS A 185 -31.21 -33.20 48.92
C LYS A 185 -31.65 -34.65 48.71
N LYS A 186 -31.84 -35.11 47.47
CA LYS A 186 -32.30 -36.46 47.15
C LYS A 186 -31.19 -37.51 47.15
N GLN A 187 -29.92 -37.09 46.99
CA GLN A 187 -28.76 -37.98 47.09
C GLN A 187 -28.20 -38.14 48.52
N ARG A 188 -28.73 -37.40 49.50
CA ARG A 188 -28.33 -37.47 50.92
C ARG A 188 -29.34 -38.19 51.82
N ARG A 189 -30.27 -38.97 51.25
CA ARG A 189 -31.20 -39.83 51.98
C ARG A 189 -31.00 -41.28 51.59
#